data_AF-A0A954X152-F1
#
_entry.id   AF-A0A954X152-F1
#
_cell.length_a   1.000
_cell.length_b   1.000
_cell.length_c   1.000
_cell.angle_alpha   90.00
_cell.angle_beta   90.00
_cell.angle_gamma   90.00
#
_symmetry.space_group_name_H-M   'P 1'
#
loop_
_entity.id
_entity.type
_entity.pdbx_description
1 polymer ?
#
loop_
_entity_poly.entity_id
_entity_poly.type
_entity_poly.pdbx_seq_one_letter_code
_entity_poly.pdbx_strand_id
1 'polypeptide(L)' 'RFYPSGKALPEEQREIIVMRHLEQLSVKEIAAIMGIPEGTVMSRHYRGLQALRRAFDD' A
#
# COMPACT_ATOMS: atom_id res chain seq x y z
N ARG A 1 -16.80 -3.52 -1.66
CA ARG A 1 -16.89 -2.05 -1.57
C ARG A 1 -15.74 -1.48 -2.39
N PHE A 2 -16.02 -1.12 -3.64
CA PHE A 2 -15.04 -0.47 -4.52
C PHE A 2 -14.87 0.97 -4.07
N TYR A 3 -13.63 1.48 -4.01
CA TYR A 3 -13.30 2.90 -3.86
C TYR A 3 -12.97 3.43 -5.26
N PRO A 4 -13.90 4.09 -5.98
CA PRO A 4 -13.61 4.70 -7.25
C PRO A 4 -13.61 6.22 -7.09
N SER A 5 -12.43 6.80 -6.89
CA SER A 5 -12.19 8.22 -7.19
C SER A 5 -10.70 8.54 -7.03
N GLY A 6 -10.07 8.97 -8.14
CA GLY A 6 -8.73 9.56 -8.17
C GLY A 6 -7.58 8.57 -8.37
N LYS A 7 -7.27 8.21 -9.63
CA LYS A 7 -6.06 7.45 -10.06
C LYS A 7 -5.79 6.18 -9.24
N ALA A 8 -6.35 5.05 -9.70
CA ALA A 8 -6.14 3.76 -9.08
C ALA A 8 -4.66 3.55 -8.70
N LEU A 9 -4.39 3.39 -7.39
CA LEU A 9 -3.08 3.01 -6.90
C LEU A 9 -2.54 1.84 -7.74
N PRO A 10 -1.25 1.87 -8.13
CA PRO A 10 -0.59 0.69 -8.65
C PRO A 10 -0.87 -0.50 -7.73
N GLU A 11 -1.12 -1.65 -8.33
CA GLU A 11 -1.58 -2.86 -7.63
C GLU A 11 -0.72 -3.20 -6.42
N GLU A 12 0.60 -3.15 -6.60
CA GLU A 12 1.58 -3.42 -5.54
C GLU A 12 1.49 -2.44 -4.35
N GLN A 13 1.12 -1.18 -4.60
CA GLN A 13 0.96 -0.19 -3.53
C GLN A 13 -0.35 -0.41 -2.77
N ARG A 14 -1.42 -0.76 -3.49
CA ARG A 14 -2.71 -1.10 -2.90
C ARG A 14 -2.61 -2.35 -2.03
N GLU A 15 -1.96 -3.41 -2.51
CA GLU A 15 -1.74 -4.64 -1.75
C GLU A 15 -1.04 -4.37 -0.42
N ILE A 16 0.06 -3.60 -0.44
CA ILE A 16 0.79 -3.25 0.79
C ILE A 16 -0.07 -2.43 1.75
N ILE A 17 -0.91 -1.53 1.25
CA ILE A 17 -1.84 -0.75 2.10
C ILE A 17 -2.90 -1.66 2.73
N VAL A 18 -3.48 -2.59 1.97
CA VAL A 18 -4.47 -3.56 2.46
C VAL A 18 -3.85 -4.44 3.54
N MET A 19 -2.74 -5.09 3.25
CA MET A 19 -2.04 -5.96 4.20
C MET A 19 -1.65 -5.20 5.47
N ARG A 20 -1.13 -3.96 5.34
CA ARG A 20 -0.65 -3.21 6.50
C ARG A 20 -1.78 -2.68 7.39
N HIS A 21 -2.88 -2.22 6.81
CA HIS A 21 -3.91 -1.46 7.54
C HIS A 21 -5.21 -2.23 7.76
N LEU A 22 -5.60 -3.11 6.83
CA LEU A 22 -6.80 -3.93 6.97
C LEU A 22 -6.48 -5.26 7.63
N GLU A 23 -5.39 -5.91 7.23
CA GLU A 23 -4.96 -7.21 7.77
C GLU A 23 -3.96 -7.08 8.93
N GLN A 24 -3.51 -5.85 9.23
CA GLN A 24 -2.61 -5.51 10.34
C GLN A 24 -1.24 -6.23 10.31
N LEU A 25 -0.82 -6.72 9.14
CA LEU A 25 0.45 -7.41 8.98
C LEU A 25 1.64 -6.46 9.17
N SER A 26 2.70 -6.95 9.81
CA SER A 26 3.98 -6.24 9.92
C SER A 26 4.70 -6.10 8.58
N VAL A 27 5.64 -5.16 8.48
CA VAL A 27 6.49 -4.99 7.29
C VAL A 27 7.24 -6.28 6.96
N LYS A 28 7.70 -7.01 7.99
CA LYS A 28 8.40 -8.28 7.85
C LYS A 28 7.50 -9.38 7.27
N GLU A 29 6.27 -9.50 7.75
CA GLU A 29 5.29 -10.48 7.22
C GLU A 29 4.93 -10.17 5.78
N ILE A 30 4.71 -8.89 5.46
CA ILE A 30 4.42 -8.45 4.09
C ILE A 30 5.61 -8.75 3.16
N ALA A 31 6.84 -8.47 3.60
CA ALA A 31 8.05 -8.79 2.85
C ALA A 31 8.17 -10.29 2.54
N ALA A 32 7.87 -11.13 3.53
CA ALA A 32 7.87 -12.58 3.38
C ALA A 32 6.78 -13.08 2.42
N ILE A 33 5.55 -12.54 2.52
CA ILE A 33 4.42 -12.90 1.64
C ILE A 33 4.69 -12.50 0.19
N MET A 34 5.21 -11.28 -0.03
CA MET A 34 5.43 -10.73 -1.37
C MET A 34 6.77 -11.16 -1.99
N GLY A 35 7.67 -11.78 -1.22
CA GLY A 35 9.01 -12.16 -1.70
C GLY A 35 9.89 -10.96 -2.07
N ILE A 36 9.74 -9.83 -1.38
CA ILE A 36 10.49 -8.58 -1.65
C ILE A 36 11.19 -8.07 -0.38
N PRO A 37 12.26 -7.26 -0.50
CA PRO A 37 12.93 -6.69 0.66
C PRO A 37 12.02 -5.79 1.51
N GLU A 38 12.21 -5.77 2.84
CA GLU A 38 11.48 -4.88 3.75
C GLU A 38 11.57 -3.40 3.35
N GLY A 39 12.74 -2.94 2.87
CA GLY A 39 12.90 -1.58 2.35
C GLY A 39 12.03 -1.28 1.12
N THR A 40 11.76 -2.28 0.27
CA THR A 40 10.82 -2.16 -0.85
C THR A 40 9.39 -2.05 -0.33
N VAL A 41 9.03 -2.83 0.69
CA VAL A 41 7.71 -2.72 1.35
C VAL A 41 7.51 -1.31 1.91
N MET A 42 8.48 -0.80 2.69
CA MET A 42 8.39 0.54 3.29
C MET A 42 8.28 1.65 2.23
N SER A 43 9.09 1.59 1.17
CA SER A 43 9.06 2.61 0.13
C SER A 43 7.78 2.58 -0.71
N ARG A 44 7.22 1.40 -0.99
CA ARG A 44 5.92 1.24 -1.66
C ARG A 44 4.77 1.69 -0.77
N HIS A 45 4.80 1.35 0.53
CA HIS A 45 3.81 1.81 1.51
C HIS A 45 3.76 3.34 1.59
N TYR A 46 4.92 3.99 1.70
CA TYR A 46 5.01 5.45 1.71
C TYR A 46 4.43 6.09 0.45
N ARG A 47 4.78 5.57 -0.74
CA ARG A 47 4.22 6.07 -2.02
C ARG A 47 2.72 5.84 -2.10
N GLY A 48 2.22 4.71 -1.61
CA GLY A 48 0.80 4.42 -1.52
C GLY A 48 0.04 5.42 -0.64
N LEU A 49 0.56 5.74 0.54
CA LEU A 49 -0.01 6.76 1.42
C LEU A 49 -0.02 8.16 0.77
N GLN A 50 1.07 8.53 0.10
CA GLN A 50 1.15 9.82 -0.62
C GLN A 50 0.14 9.91 -1.76
N ALA A 51 -0.07 8.83 -2.50
CA ALA A 51 -1.08 8.79 -3.56
C ALA A 51 -2.51 8.84 -3.00
N LEU A 52 -2.80 8.15 -1.89
CA LEU A 52 -4.09 8.26 -1.19
C LEU A 52 -4.34 9.69 -0.72
N ARG A 53 -3.35 10.31 -0.08
CA ARG A 53 -3.46 11.70 0.38
C ARG A 53 -3.83 12.65 -0.77
N ARG A 54 -3.11 12.56 -1.89
CA ARG A 54 -3.43 13.36 -3.09
C ARG A 54 -4.82 13.10 -3.64
N ALA A 55 -5.35 11.89 -3.53
CA ALA A 55 -6.69 11.55 -4.00
C ALA A 55 -7.82 12.05 -3.09
N PHE A 56 -7.51 12.42 -1.84
CA PHE A 56 -8.47 13.01 -0.89
C PHE A 56 -8.33 14.53 -0.74
N ASP A 57 -7.20 15.10 -1.16
CA ASP A 57 -6.93 16.54 -1.15
C ASP A 57 -7.54 17.26 -2.39
N ASP A 58 -8.01 16.51 -3.40
CA ASP A 58 -8.78 16.97 -4.58
C ASP A 58 -10.30 16.72 -4.41
#